data_AF-A0A382MH22-F1
#
_entry.id   AF-A0A382MH22-F1
#
_cell.length_a   1.000
_cell.length_b   1.000
_cell.length_c   1.000
_cell.angle_alpha   90.00
_cell.angle_beta   90.00
_cell.angle_gamma   90.00
#
_symmetry.space_group_name_H-M   'P 1'
#
loop_
_entity.id
_entity.type
_entity.pdbx_description
1 polymer ?
#
loop_
_entity_poly.entity_id
_entity_poly.type
_entity_poly.pdbx_seq_one_letter_code
_entity_poly.pdbx_strand_id
1 'polypeptide(L)'
;MNKNFLEQLNPAQRESVESVTGPVLIVAGPGSGKTRVITNRIAHLVLNEKVSPYNIGAVTFTNKASREMKDRLVPLLGDEARRLTVGTFHSFCSVILRRSGEYIGLPNNFVIYDDDDQIAAIKKSMKDVDVDPKQFNPRSVLSTISNSKSQLVNFQGFNTQKSNYYEEVVGRIFERYEEILSQGVALDFDDLLLKTHQLLAESPTAAEIYQTRFHYFMVDEFQDTNVAQYSIA
;
A
#
# COMPACT_ATOMS: atom_id res chain seq x y z
N MET A 1 22.90 11.42 23.11
CA MET A 1 22.45 10.47 24.15
C MET A 1 22.36 9.09 23.53
N ASN A 2 23.25 8.17 23.89
CA ASN A 2 23.09 6.74 23.59
C ASN A 2 21.96 6.22 24.49
N LYS A 3 20.71 6.33 24.06
CA LYS A 3 19.63 5.57 24.70
C LYS A 3 19.85 4.12 24.28
N ASN A 4 20.26 3.26 25.21
CA ASN A 4 20.45 1.84 24.91
C ASN A 4 19.07 1.15 24.81
N PHE A 5 18.30 1.49 23.78
CA PHE A 5 16.97 0.94 23.54
C PHE A 5 17.00 -0.58 23.34
N LEU A 6 18.17 -1.14 22.99
CA LEU A 6 18.42 -2.58 22.88
C LEU A 6 18.41 -3.30 24.24
N GLU A 7 18.77 -2.64 25.34
CA GLU A 7 18.75 -3.24 26.69
C GLU A 7 17.34 -3.63 27.15
N GLN A 8 16.31 -3.02 26.56
CA GLN A 8 14.94 -3.29 26.93
C GLN A 8 14.28 -4.41 26.10
N LEU A 9 15.06 -5.05 25.21
CA LEU A 9 14.63 -6.15 24.35
C LEU A 9 15.06 -7.49 24.95
N ASN A 10 14.20 -8.51 24.81
CA ASN A 10 14.63 -9.87 25.11
C ASN A 10 15.62 -10.37 24.02
N PRO A 11 16.34 -11.49 24.24
CA PRO A 11 17.35 -11.98 23.29
C PRO A 11 16.83 -12.15 21.85
N ALA A 12 15.64 -12.73 21.66
CA ALA A 12 15.07 -12.95 20.33
C ALA A 12 14.65 -11.64 19.63
N GLN A 13 14.10 -10.69 20.38
CA GLN A 13 13.79 -9.35 19.87
C GLN A 13 15.07 -8.60 19.48
N ARG A 14 16.13 -8.72 20.29
CA ARG A 14 17.42 -8.10 20.03
C ARG A 14 18.07 -8.68 18.77
N GLU A 15 18.09 -10.00 18.64
CA GLU A 15 18.54 -10.69 17.43
C GLU A 15 17.77 -10.20 16.18
N SER A 16 16.45 -10.06 16.29
CA SER A 16 15.61 -9.52 15.21
C SER A 16 15.93 -8.06 14.86
N VAL A 17 16.38 -7.26 15.83
CA VAL A 17 16.79 -5.86 15.62
C VAL A 17 18.18 -5.76 15.00
N GLU A 18 19.13 -6.58 15.46
CA GLU A 18 20.54 -6.57 15.03
C GLU A 18 20.78 -7.32 13.70
N SER A 19 19.83 -8.13 13.23
CA SER A 19 19.94 -8.87 11.95
C SER A 19 19.76 -7.96 10.73
N VAL A 20 20.73 -7.10 10.41
CA VAL A 20 20.59 -6.00 9.43
C VAL A 20 20.93 -6.36 7.97
N THR A 21 21.26 -7.61 7.67
CA THR A 21 21.59 -8.05 6.31
C THR A 21 20.64 -9.13 5.82
N GLY A 22 20.19 -9.00 4.57
CA GLY A 22 19.32 -9.99 3.92
C GLY A 22 17.86 -9.97 4.40
N PRO A 23 17.03 -10.88 3.85
CA PRO A 23 15.62 -11.00 4.22
C PRO A 23 15.45 -11.50 5.66
N VAL A 24 14.52 -10.89 6.41
CA VAL A 24 14.20 -11.27 7.78
C VAL A 24 12.69 -11.43 7.93
N LEU A 25 12.25 -12.60 8.40
CA LEU A 25 10.86 -12.88 8.75
C LEU A 25 10.72 -13.02 10.27
N ILE A 26 9.90 -12.15 10.88
CA ILE A 26 9.65 -12.16 12.33
C ILE A 26 8.27 -12.76 12.58
N VAL A 27 8.24 -14.02 13.03
CA VAL A 27 6.99 -14.71 13.41
C VAL A 27 6.76 -14.52 14.90
N ALA A 28 5.74 -13.78 15.29
CA ALA A 28 5.45 -13.54 16.69
C ALA A 28 3.93 -13.42 17.00
N GLY A 29 3.52 -14.00 18.12
CA GLY A 29 2.14 -13.98 18.59
C GLY A 29 1.65 -12.59 19.02
N PRO A 30 0.34 -12.42 19.28
CA PRO A 30 -0.21 -11.19 19.83
C PRO A 30 0.52 -10.76 21.12
N GLY A 31 0.74 -9.46 21.30
CA GLY A 31 1.39 -8.92 22.51
C GLY A 31 2.91 -9.15 22.62
N SER A 32 3.54 -9.84 21.68
CA SER A 32 4.99 -10.11 21.64
C SER A 32 5.88 -8.89 21.36
N GLY A 33 5.28 -7.75 21.04
CA GLY A 33 6.00 -6.51 20.75
C GLY A 33 6.51 -6.40 19.31
N LYS A 34 5.86 -7.00 18.30
CA LYS A 34 6.23 -6.90 16.86
C LYS A 34 6.55 -5.48 16.42
N THR A 35 5.61 -4.56 16.59
CA THR A 35 5.83 -3.15 16.22
C THR A 35 6.96 -2.49 17.03
N ARG A 36 7.21 -2.95 18.27
CA ARG A 36 8.38 -2.51 19.05
C ARG A 36 9.67 -3.00 18.39
N VAL A 37 9.73 -4.26 17.96
CA VAL A 37 10.89 -4.80 17.24
C VAL A 37 11.14 -4.02 15.96
N ILE A 38 10.11 -3.78 15.13
CA ILE A 38 10.24 -3.01 13.88
C ILE A 38 10.77 -1.59 14.16
N THR A 39 10.19 -0.86 15.11
CA THR A 39 10.62 0.51 15.44
C THR A 39 12.04 0.56 16.01
N ASN A 40 12.43 -0.40 16.85
CA ASN A 40 13.80 -0.50 17.37
C ASN A 40 14.80 -0.92 16.28
N ARG A 41 14.37 -1.74 15.31
CA ARG A 41 15.17 -2.10 14.13
C ARG A 41 15.46 -0.89 13.26
N ILE A 42 14.45 -0.06 12.97
CA ILE A 42 14.67 1.21 12.26
C ILE A 42 15.64 2.10 13.03
N ALA A 43 15.45 2.21 14.36
CA ALA A 43 16.34 3.02 15.19
C ALA A 43 17.79 2.49 15.16
N HIS A 44 17.97 1.18 15.20
CA HIS A 44 19.28 0.53 15.10
C HIS A 44 19.96 0.78 13.76
N LEU A 45 19.24 0.63 12.64
CA LEU A 45 19.77 0.93 11.31
C LEU A 45 20.28 2.38 11.21
N VAL A 46 19.54 3.34 11.76
CA VAL A 46 19.93 4.75 11.70
C VAL A 46 21.08 5.07 12.66
N LEU A 47 20.97 4.64 13.92
CA LEU A 47 21.87 5.08 14.99
C LEU A 47 23.17 4.27 15.04
N ASN A 48 23.10 2.96 14.81
CA ASN A 48 24.24 2.04 14.88
C ASN A 48 24.85 1.84 13.49
N GLU A 49 24.04 1.43 12.52
CA GLU A 49 24.51 1.12 11.15
C GLU A 49 24.69 2.36 10.25
N LYS A 50 24.35 3.55 10.76
CA LYS A 50 24.48 4.84 10.06
C LYS A 50 23.75 4.89 8.72
N VAL A 51 22.67 4.12 8.57
CA VAL A 51 21.81 4.16 7.39
C VAL A 51 21.04 5.48 7.38
N SER A 52 21.07 6.16 6.24
CA SER A 52 20.25 7.36 6.02
C SER A 52 18.77 7.02 6.17
N PRO A 53 17.99 7.74 7.02
CA PRO A 53 16.56 7.48 7.15
C PRO A 53 15.78 7.61 5.83
N TYR A 54 16.29 8.40 4.88
CA TYR A 54 15.71 8.51 3.54
C TYR A 54 15.64 7.16 2.79
N ASN A 55 16.53 6.23 3.15
CA ASN A 55 16.66 4.91 2.52
C ASN A 55 15.85 3.82 3.24
N ILE A 56 15.01 4.20 4.22
CA ILE A 56 14.20 3.27 5.00
C ILE A 56 12.72 3.54 4.76
N GLY A 57 12.01 2.51 4.31
CA GLY A 57 10.56 2.47 4.17
C GLY A 57 9.93 1.53 5.19
N ALA A 58 8.80 1.92 5.77
CA ALA A 58 8.00 1.05 6.61
C ALA A 58 6.50 1.23 6.32
N VAL A 59 5.81 0.13 6.04
CA VAL A 59 4.38 0.12 5.75
C VAL A 59 3.58 -0.67 6.78
N THR A 60 2.37 -0.19 7.07
CA THR A 60 1.39 -0.84 7.97
C THR A 60 0.01 -0.91 7.29
N PHE A 61 -0.96 -1.57 7.92
CA PHE A 61 -2.32 -1.68 7.35
C PHE A 61 -3.26 -0.53 7.72
N THR A 62 -3.07 0.08 8.90
CA THR A 62 -3.98 1.12 9.38
C THR A 62 -3.27 2.45 9.61
N ASN A 63 -4.01 3.55 9.44
CA ASN A 63 -3.52 4.88 9.78
C ASN A 63 -3.14 5.00 11.26
N LYS A 64 -3.86 4.28 12.13
CA LYS A 64 -3.54 4.20 13.57
C LYS A 64 -2.18 3.56 13.80
N ALA A 65 -1.92 2.40 13.20
CA ALA A 65 -0.63 1.71 13.33
C ALA A 65 0.52 2.54 12.76
N SER A 66 0.33 3.20 11.61
CA SER A 66 1.34 4.13 11.06
C SER A 66 1.65 5.29 11.99
N ARG A 67 0.63 5.87 12.64
CA ARG A 67 0.81 6.96 13.62
C ARG A 67 1.56 6.47 14.85
N GLU A 68 1.12 5.35 15.43
CA GLU A 68 1.79 4.74 16.58
C GLU A 68 3.26 4.39 16.28
N MET A 69 3.56 3.89 15.07
CA MET A 69 4.93 3.62 14.64
C MET A 69 5.75 4.91 14.59
N LYS A 70 5.22 5.99 13.99
CA LYS A 70 5.87 7.32 13.97
C LYS A 70 6.10 7.87 15.38
N ASP A 71 5.09 7.81 16.24
CA ASP A 71 5.16 8.30 17.62
C ASP A 71 6.22 7.57 18.44
N ARG A 72 6.48 6.29 18.14
CA ARG A 72 7.57 5.51 18.76
C ARG A 72 8.96 5.85 18.18
N LEU A 73 9.04 6.21 16.90
CA LEU A 73 10.30 6.55 16.25
C LEU A 73 10.81 7.94 16.64
N VAL A 74 9.91 8.91 16.86
CA VAL A 74 10.28 10.29 17.21
C VAL A 74 11.16 10.37 18.48
N PRO A 75 10.84 9.71 19.61
CA PRO A 75 11.70 9.73 20.81
C PRO A 75 13.06 9.03 20.65
N LEU A 76 13.19 8.15 19.64
CA LEU A 76 14.42 7.40 19.33
C LEU A 76 15.33 8.17 18.38
N LEU A 77 14.77 8.82 17.36
CA LEU A 77 15.50 9.42 16.25
C LEU A 77 15.46 10.95 16.21
N GLY A 78 14.57 11.59 16.98
CA GLY A 78 14.36 13.03 16.92
C GLY A 78 13.89 13.48 15.53
N ASP A 79 14.50 14.55 15.01
CA ASP A 79 14.13 15.14 13.72
C ASP A 79 14.40 14.22 12.52
N GLU A 80 15.35 13.29 12.64
CA GLU A 80 15.65 12.29 11.59
C GLU A 80 14.44 11.38 11.29
N ALA A 81 13.52 11.20 12.24
CA ALA A 81 12.30 10.42 12.03
C ALA A 81 11.44 10.97 10.88
N ARG A 82 11.50 12.28 10.60
CA ARG A 82 10.72 12.93 9.53
C ARG A 82 11.22 12.57 8.13
N ARG A 83 12.45 12.08 8.01
CA ARG A 83 13.07 11.68 6.73
C ARG A 83 12.70 10.25 6.33
N LEU A 84 12.17 9.45 7.26
CA LEU A 84 11.66 8.10 6.98
C LEU A 84 10.39 8.15 6.12
N THR A 85 10.20 7.13 5.30
CA THR A 85 8.90 6.92 4.64
C THR A 85 8.09 5.90 5.44
N VAL A 86 7.24 6.40 6.34
CA VAL A 86 6.35 5.56 7.18
C VAL A 86 4.89 5.87 6.88
N GLY A 87 4.08 4.85 6.59
CA GLY A 87 2.66 5.03 6.30
C GLY A 87 1.92 3.73 6.07
N THR A 88 0.70 3.82 5.55
CA THR A 88 0.00 2.64 5.03
C THR A 88 0.51 2.28 3.64
N PHE A 89 0.23 1.07 3.15
CA PHE A 89 0.46 0.71 1.74
C PHE A 89 -0.13 1.76 0.78
N HIS A 90 -1.38 2.18 1.00
CA HIS A 90 -2.05 3.21 0.20
C HIS A 90 -1.33 4.56 0.26
N SER A 91 -0.92 5.00 1.46
CA SER A 91 -0.18 6.26 1.61
C SER A 91 1.17 6.22 0.89
N PHE A 92 1.87 5.09 0.99
CA PHE A 92 3.14 4.83 0.33
C PHE A 92 2.99 4.86 -1.20
N CYS A 93 2.01 4.13 -1.73
CA CYS A 93 1.69 4.08 -3.15
C CYS A 93 1.29 5.47 -3.69
N SER A 94 0.47 6.22 -2.96
CA SER A 94 0.10 7.59 -3.35
C SER A 94 1.32 8.49 -3.48
N VAL A 95 2.29 8.41 -2.55
CA VAL A 95 3.53 9.19 -2.63
C VAL A 95 4.37 8.79 -3.85
N ILE A 96 4.46 7.50 -4.16
CA ILE A 96 5.17 7.00 -5.33
C ILE A 96 4.51 7.50 -6.62
N LEU A 97 3.20 7.32 -6.75
CA LEU A 97 2.44 7.71 -7.94
C LEU A 97 2.46 9.22 -8.16
N ARG A 98 2.41 10.04 -7.11
CA ARG A 98 2.55 11.51 -7.27
C ARG A 98 3.94 11.94 -7.74
N ARG A 99 4.98 11.13 -7.49
CA ARG A 99 6.36 11.46 -7.88
C ARG A 99 6.75 10.88 -9.23
N SER A 100 6.20 9.73 -9.58
CA SER A 100 6.66 8.92 -10.73
C SER A 100 5.52 8.38 -11.58
N GLY A 101 4.27 8.75 -11.29
CA GLY A 101 3.12 8.32 -12.10
C GLY A 101 3.19 8.76 -13.56
N GLU A 102 3.95 9.81 -13.87
CA GLU A 102 4.14 10.28 -15.25
C GLU A 102 4.74 9.22 -16.17
N TYR A 103 5.55 8.27 -15.63
CA TYR A 103 6.11 7.17 -16.42
C TYR A 103 5.03 6.21 -16.95
N ILE A 104 3.83 6.21 -16.38
CA ILE A 104 2.65 5.48 -16.87
C ILE A 104 1.52 6.41 -17.32
N GLY A 105 1.84 7.68 -17.61
CA GLY A 105 0.87 8.67 -18.07
C GLY A 105 -0.12 9.15 -16.99
N LEU A 106 0.14 8.87 -15.71
CA LEU A 106 -0.70 9.33 -14.60
C LEU A 106 -0.24 10.73 -14.13
N PRO A 107 -1.12 11.75 -14.17
CA PRO A 107 -0.76 13.08 -13.70
C PRO A 107 -0.63 13.12 -12.18
N ASN A 108 0.28 13.93 -11.65
CA ASN A 108 0.61 13.96 -10.21
C ASN A 108 -0.48 14.59 -9.31
N ASN A 109 -1.51 15.21 -9.90
CA ASN A 109 -2.57 15.94 -9.21
C ASN A 109 -3.89 15.15 -9.15
N PHE A 110 -3.85 13.83 -9.33
CA PHE A 110 -5.04 12.99 -9.21
C PHE A 110 -5.71 13.15 -7.84
N VAL A 111 -7.04 13.06 -7.86
CA VAL A 111 -7.87 12.99 -6.64
C VAL A 111 -8.03 11.53 -6.22
N ILE A 112 -8.22 11.30 -4.92
CA ILE A 112 -8.46 9.96 -4.39
C ILE A 112 -9.93 9.91 -3.99
N TYR A 113 -10.69 9.01 -4.60
CA TYR A 113 -12.10 8.81 -4.26
C TYR A 113 -12.21 8.03 -2.95
N ASP A 114 -13.01 8.56 -2.04
CA ASP A 114 -13.39 7.86 -0.81
C ASP A 114 -14.54 6.86 -1.05
N ASP A 115 -15.06 6.24 0.00
CA ASP A 115 -16.12 5.24 -0.12
C ASP A 115 -17.42 5.81 -0.70
N ASP A 116 -17.76 7.06 -0.37
CA ASP A 116 -18.99 7.69 -0.86
C ASP A 116 -18.85 8.09 -2.32
N ASP A 117 -17.69 8.62 -2.70
CA ASP A 117 -17.34 8.93 -4.10
C ASP A 117 -17.37 7.66 -4.97
N GLN A 118 -16.76 6.57 -4.50
CA GLN A 118 -16.76 5.28 -5.21
C GLN A 118 -18.18 4.74 -5.40
N ILE A 119 -19.02 4.77 -4.36
CA ILE A 119 -20.40 4.30 -4.47
C ILE A 119 -21.23 5.19 -5.41
N ALA A 120 -21.00 6.50 -5.41
CA ALA A 120 -21.64 7.41 -6.35
C ALA A 120 -21.23 7.10 -7.81
N ALA A 121 -19.93 6.87 -8.04
CA ALA A 121 -19.41 6.48 -9.34
C ALA A 121 -19.97 5.13 -9.81
N ILE A 122 -20.05 4.11 -8.94
CA ILE A 122 -20.66 2.82 -9.27
C ILE A 122 -22.15 2.99 -9.65
N LYS A 123 -22.93 3.73 -8.87
CA LYS A 123 -24.34 3.99 -9.21
C LYS A 123 -24.49 4.68 -10.56
N LYS A 124 -23.59 5.61 -10.88
CA LYS A 124 -23.55 6.26 -12.19
C LYS A 124 -23.19 5.26 -13.29
N SER A 125 -22.17 4.43 -13.11
CA SER A 125 -21.82 3.36 -14.05
C SER A 125 -22.99 2.43 -14.33
N MET A 126 -23.69 1.99 -13.28
CA MET A 126 -24.87 1.14 -13.39
C MET A 126 -25.96 1.79 -14.25
N LYS A 127 -26.25 3.07 -14.03
CA LYS A 127 -27.20 3.83 -14.83
C LYS A 127 -26.78 3.93 -16.30
N ASP A 128 -25.50 4.22 -16.54
CA ASP A 128 -24.95 4.39 -17.89
C ASP A 128 -24.96 3.09 -18.73
N VAL A 129 -25.00 1.91 -18.06
CA VAL A 129 -25.07 0.59 -18.73
C VAL A 129 -26.44 -0.11 -18.57
N ASP A 130 -27.49 0.65 -18.22
CA ASP A 130 -28.87 0.17 -18.06
C ASP A 130 -29.04 -0.97 -17.02
N VAL A 131 -28.31 -0.91 -15.91
CA VAL A 131 -28.42 -1.86 -14.79
C VAL A 131 -29.12 -1.22 -13.59
N ASP A 132 -30.18 -1.87 -13.08
CA ASP A 132 -30.93 -1.38 -11.92
C ASP A 132 -30.20 -1.66 -10.59
N PRO A 133 -29.88 -0.64 -9.76
CA PRO A 133 -29.32 -0.80 -8.42
C PRO A 133 -30.17 -1.61 -7.42
N LYS A 134 -31.45 -1.85 -7.73
CA LYS A 134 -32.31 -2.76 -6.94
C LYS A 134 -32.07 -4.23 -7.25
N GLN A 135 -31.63 -4.54 -8.47
CA GLN A 135 -31.29 -5.91 -8.88
C GLN A 135 -29.88 -6.29 -8.41
N PHE A 136 -28.94 -5.33 -8.46
CA PHE A 136 -27.56 -5.53 -8.05
C PHE A 136 -27.16 -4.47 -7.03
N ASN A 137 -26.78 -4.89 -5.82
CA ASN A 137 -26.40 -3.95 -4.78
C ASN A 137 -25.07 -3.24 -5.16
N PRO A 138 -25.01 -1.88 -5.17
CA PRO A 138 -23.80 -1.15 -5.54
C PRO A 138 -22.56 -1.48 -4.70
N ARG A 139 -22.73 -1.75 -3.39
CA ARG A 139 -21.60 -2.13 -2.51
C ARG A 139 -21.07 -3.52 -2.85
N SER A 140 -21.95 -4.46 -3.20
CA SER A 140 -21.53 -5.80 -3.63
C SER A 140 -20.75 -5.75 -4.95
N VAL A 141 -21.20 -4.92 -5.90
CA VAL A 141 -20.48 -4.68 -7.15
C VAL A 141 -19.12 -4.04 -6.89
N LEU A 142 -19.06 -2.97 -6.08
CA LEU A 142 -17.79 -2.33 -5.69
C LEU A 142 -16.83 -3.32 -5.02
N SER A 143 -17.33 -4.17 -4.11
CA SER A 143 -16.52 -5.19 -3.44
C SER A 143 -15.96 -6.23 -4.44
N THR A 144 -16.73 -6.58 -5.48
CA THR A 144 -16.25 -7.50 -6.52
C THR A 144 -15.14 -6.87 -7.36
N ILE A 145 -15.29 -5.58 -7.70
CA ILE A 145 -14.27 -4.80 -8.41
C ILE A 145 -13.00 -4.66 -7.55
N SER A 146 -13.16 -4.28 -6.28
CA SER A 146 -12.06 -4.16 -5.32
C SER A 146 -11.29 -5.47 -5.17
N ASN A 147 -12.00 -6.60 -5.03
CA ASN A 147 -11.38 -7.92 -4.99
C ASN A 147 -10.58 -8.21 -6.27
N SER A 148 -11.12 -7.89 -7.45
CA SER A 148 -10.41 -8.03 -8.72
C SER A 148 -9.11 -7.22 -8.75
N LYS A 149 -9.18 -5.93 -8.39
CA LYS A 149 -8.00 -5.05 -8.35
C LYS A 149 -6.96 -5.52 -7.33
N SER A 150 -7.38 -6.04 -6.18
CA SER A 150 -6.49 -6.60 -5.15
C SER A 150 -5.69 -7.82 -5.63
N GLN A 151 -6.20 -8.52 -6.65
CA GLN A 151 -5.53 -9.64 -7.34
C GLN A 151 -4.75 -9.18 -8.58
N LEU A 152 -4.54 -7.88 -8.75
CA LEU A 152 -3.90 -7.26 -9.92
C LEU A 152 -4.66 -7.47 -11.24
N VAL A 153 -5.97 -7.69 -11.16
CA VAL A 153 -6.82 -7.91 -12.34
C VAL A 153 -7.64 -6.64 -12.63
N ASN A 154 -7.31 -5.98 -13.75
CA ASN A 154 -8.04 -4.82 -14.27
C ASN A 154 -9.34 -5.24 -14.99
N PHE A 155 -10.13 -4.28 -15.47
CA PHE A 155 -11.42 -4.57 -16.14
C PHE A 155 -11.27 -5.48 -17.37
N GLN A 156 -10.17 -5.37 -18.14
CA GLN A 156 -9.92 -6.22 -19.30
C GLN A 156 -9.68 -7.67 -18.87
N GLY A 157 -8.83 -7.89 -17.86
CA GLY A 157 -8.57 -9.21 -17.30
C GLY A 157 -9.78 -9.82 -16.59
N PHE A 158 -10.58 -9.00 -15.92
CA PHE A 158 -11.84 -9.44 -15.32
C PHE A 158 -12.80 -9.90 -16.43
N ASN A 159 -12.84 -9.17 -17.55
CA ASN A 159 -13.75 -9.46 -18.64
C ASN A 159 -13.44 -10.77 -19.39
N THR A 160 -12.21 -11.29 -19.31
CA THR A 160 -11.84 -12.58 -19.92
C THR A 160 -12.15 -13.80 -19.05
N GLN A 161 -12.40 -13.60 -17.75
CA GLN A 161 -12.57 -14.67 -16.76
C GLN A 161 -14.03 -14.85 -16.29
N LYS A 162 -14.98 -14.16 -16.92
CA LYS A 162 -16.40 -14.20 -16.55
C LYS A 162 -16.95 -15.62 -16.63
N SER A 163 -17.63 -16.04 -15.57
CA SER A 163 -18.17 -17.39 -15.41
C SER A 163 -19.68 -17.43 -15.25
N ASN A 164 -20.31 -16.30 -14.91
CA ASN A 164 -21.75 -16.22 -14.61
C ASN A 164 -22.36 -14.85 -14.97
N TYR A 165 -23.70 -14.80 -15.00
CA TYR A 165 -24.44 -13.59 -15.36
C TYR A 165 -24.14 -12.38 -14.47
N TYR A 166 -23.88 -12.60 -13.17
CA TYR A 166 -23.51 -11.52 -12.27
C TYR A 166 -22.16 -10.90 -12.68
N GLU A 167 -21.15 -11.72 -12.98
CA GLU A 167 -19.84 -11.25 -13.45
C GLU A 167 -19.90 -10.58 -14.83
N GLU A 168 -20.82 -11.00 -15.70
CA GLU A 168 -21.07 -10.29 -16.97
C GLU A 168 -21.58 -8.87 -16.74
N VAL A 169 -22.51 -8.69 -15.80
CA VAL A 169 -23.03 -7.39 -15.37
C VAL A 169 -21.92 -6.56 -14.71
N VAL A 170 -21.19 -7.12 -13.76
CA VAL A 170 -20.08 -6.43 -13.08
C VAL A 170 -19.02 -5.99 -14.07
N GLY A 171 -18.67 -6.80 -15.06
CA GLY A 171 -17.64 -6.45 -16.05
C GLY A 171 -17.99 -5.21 -16.87
N ARG A 172 -19.26 -5.04 -17.26
CA ARG A 172 -19.74 -3.82 -17.93
C ARG A 172 -19.69 -2.60 -17.02
N ILE A 173 -20.09 -2.77 -15.76
CA ILE A 173 -20.04 -1.70 -14.75
C ILE A 173 -18.58 -1.30 -14.45
N PHE A 174 -17.68 -2.28 -14.37
CA PHE A 174 -16.27 -2.08 -14.06
C PHE A 174 -15.58 -1.26 -15.16
N GLU A 175 -15.75 -1.64 -16.42
CA GLU A 175 -15.23 -0.86 -17.56
C GLU A 175 -15.71 0.60 -17.49
N ARG A 176 -17.02 0.81 -17.30
CA ARG A 176 -17.58 2.16 -17.20
C ARG A 176 -17.11 2.94 -15.96
N TYR A 177 -16.89 2.25 -14.84
CA TYR A 177 -16.37 2.81 -13.61
C TYR A 177 -14.93 3.33 -13.80
N GLU A 178 -14.07 2.56 -14.46
CA GLU A 178 -12.71 2.98 -14.80
C GLU A 178 -12.70 4.21 -15.72
N GLU A 179 -13.62 4.28 -16.69
CA GLU A 179 -13.77 5.47 -17.54
C GLU A 179 -14.16 6.72 -16.73
N ILE A 180 -15.07 6.58 -15.76
CA ILE A 180 -15.50 7.68 -14.90
C ILE A 180 -14.33 8.17 -14.02
N LEU A 181 -13.56 7.25 -13.44
CA LEU A 181 -12.37 7.61 -12.66
C LEU A 181 -11.35 8.34 -13.53
N SER A 182 -11.06 7.81 -14.73
CA SER A 182 -10.14 8.43 -15.69
C SER A 182 -10.56 9.85 -16.09
N GLN A 183 -11.85 10.06 -16.40
CA GLN A 183 -12.40 11.39 -16.72
C GLN A 183 -12.29 12.39 -15.56
N GLY A 184 -12.42 11.90 -14.32
CA GLY A 184 -12.26 12.70 -13.11
C GLY A 184 -10.79 12.94 -12.71
N VAL A 185 -9.83 12.36 -13.44
CA VAL A 185 -8.42 12.28 -13.01
C VAL A 185 -8.35 11.75 -11.57
N ALA A 186 -9.10 10.69 -11.32
CA ALA A 186 -9.31 10.11 -10.01
C ALA A 186 -8.74 8.69 -9.95
N LEU A 187 -8.31 8.29 -8.75
CA LEU A 187 -7.98 6.92 -8.41
C LEU A 187 -8.79 6.53 -7.16
N ASP A 188 -9.25 5.29 -7.09
CA ASP A 188 -9.71 4.73 -5.80
C ASP A 188 -8.54 4.14 -4.99
N PHE A 189 -8.83 3.57 -3.82
CA PHE A 189 -7.79 3.00 -2.98
C PHE A 189 -7.08 1.81 -3.64
N ASP A 190 -7.82 0.93 -4.32
CA ASP A 190 -7.23 -0.24 -4.97
C ASP A 190 -6.39 0.14 -6.19
N ASP A 191 -6.76 1.22 -6.89
CA ASP A 191 -5.96 1.78 -7.98
C ASP A 191 -4.59 2.26 -7.50
N LEU A 192 -4.46 2.77 -6.27
CA LEU A 192 -3.15 3.15 -5.75
C LEU A 192 -2.20 1.93 -5.76
N LEU A 193 -2.70 0.75 -5.41
CA LEU A 193 -1.92 -0.48 -5.43
C LEU A 193 -1.68 -0.95 -6.87
N LEU A 194 -2.75 -1.10 -7.65
CA LEU A 194 -2.68 -1.61 -9.03
C LEU A 194 -1.77 -0.75 -9.91
N LYS A 195 -1.91 0.58 -9.86
CA LYS A 195 -1.10 1.52 -10.63
C LYS A 195 0.34 1.60 -10.14
N THR A 196 0.59 1.42 -8.84
CA THR A 196 1.97 1.34 -8.33
C THR A 196 2.64 0.06 -8.81
N HIS A 197 1.94 -1.07 -8.79
CA HIS A 197 2.46 -2.31 -9.37
C HIS A 197 2.74 -2.14 -10.87
N GLN A 198 1.79 -1.56 -11.63
CA GLN A 198 1.96 -1.26 -13.05
C GLN A 198 3.20 -0.39 -13.29
N LEU A 199 3.36 0.70 -12.52
CA LEU A 199 4.51 1.59 -12.61
C LEU A 199 5.84 0.86 -12.43
N LEU A 200 5.93 0.01 -11.41
CA LEU A 200 7.16 -0.73 -11.10
C LEU A 200 7.43 -1.87 -12.11
N ALA A 201 6.38 -2.46 -12.69
CA ALA A 201 6.51 -3.52 -13.69
C ALA A 201 6.83 -3.00 -15.09
N GLU A 202 6.24 -1.88 -15.50
CA GLU A 202 6.33 -1.35 -16.87
C GLU A 202 7.44 -0.31 -17.06
N SER A 203 7.91 0.35 -15.99
CA SER A 203 8.98 1.34 -16.04
C SER A 203 10.21 0.89 -15.25
N PRO A 204 11.24 0.31 -15.92
CA PRO A 204 12.51 -0.04 -15.28
C PRO A 204 13.17 1.17 -14.60
N THR A 205 13.03 2.36 -15.18
CA THR A 205 13.53 3.60 -14.60
C THR A 205 12.86 3.94 -13.27
N ALA A 206 11.53 3.82 -13.20
CA ALA A 206 10.82 4.03 -11.94
C ALA A 206 11.20 2.98 -10.89
N ALA A 207 11.28 1.70 -11.29
CA ALA A 207 11.68 0.61 -10.40
C ALA A 207 13.09 0.84 -9.81
N GLU A 208 14.06 1.21 -10.65
CA GLU A 208 15.44 1.47 -10.22
C GLU A 208 15.53 2.60 -9.20
N ILE A 209 14.75 3.68 -9.36
CA ILE A 209 14.69 4.80 -8.41
C ILE A 209 14.31 4.28 -7.01
N TYR A 210 13.28 3.45 -6.90
CA TYR A 210 12.78 3.00 -5.61
C TYR A 210 13.59 1.85 -5.02
N GLN A 211 14.12 0.95 -5.84
CA GLN A 211 15.04 -0.12 -5.41
C GLN A 211 16.36 0.46 -4.89
N THR A 212 16.89 1.48 -5.56
CA THR A 212 18.12 2.17 -5.12
C THR A 212 17.87 3.07 -3.92
N ARG A 213 16.66 3.62 -3.78
CA ARG A 213 16.31 4.44 -2.61
C ARG A 213 16.12 3.58 -1.37
N PHE A 214 15.22 2.60 -1.41
CA PHE A 214 14.82 1.84 -0.23
C PHE A 214 15.72 0.63 -0.01
N HIS A 215 16.88 0.86 0.60
CA HIS A 215 17.79 -0.21 1.01
C HIS A 215 17.17 -1.14 2.07
N TYR A 216 16.27 -0.59 2.88
CA TYR A 216 15.55 -1.30 3.92
C TYR A 216 14.06 -1.03 3.80
N PHE A 217 13.29 -2.09 3.63
CA PHE A 217 11.84 -2.04 3.57
C PHE A 217 11.24 -2.97 4.61
N MET A 218 10.26 -2.48 5.37
CA MET A 218 9.63 -3.20 6.47
C MET A 218 8.12 -3.21 6.31
N VAL A 219 7.51 -4.36 6.50
CA VAL A 219 6.06 -4.53 6.45
C VAL A 219 5.60 -5.03 7.82
N ASP A 220 4.77 -4.24 8.51
CA ASP A 220 4.07 -4.68 9.73
C ASP A 220 2.77 -5.39 9.33
N GLU A 221 2.34 -6.35 10.15
CA GLU A 221 1.16 -7.19 9.91
C GLU A 221 1.16 -7.90 8.55
N PHE A 222 2.31 -8.47 8.16
CA PHE A 222 2.50 -9.13 6.86
C PHE A 222 1.49 -10.25 6.55
N GLN A 223 0.91 -10.88 7.58
CA GLN A 223 -0.14 -11.89 7.38
C GLN A 223 -1.41 -11.36 6.70
N ASP A 224 -1.63 -10.04 6.72
CA ASP A 224 -2.82 -9.40 6.16
C ASP A 224 -2.62 -8.92 4.71
N THR A 225 -1.46 -9.17 4.10
CA THR A 225 -1.17 -8.71 2.72
C THR A 225 -1.98 -9.44 1.68
N ASN A 226 -2.59 -8.68 0.76
CA ASN A 226 -3.14 -9.23 -0.48
C ASN A 226 -2.06 -9.38 -1.56
N VAL A 227 -2.44 -9.92 -2.73
CA VAL A 227 -1.52 -10.17 -3.85
C VAL A 227 -0.87 -8.87 -4.33
N ALA A 228 -1.64 -7.81 -4.52
CA ALA A 228 -1.09 -6.52 -4.95
C ALA A 228 -0.04 -5.96 -3.99
N GLN A 229 -0.33 -5.99 -2.67
CA GLN A 229 0.60 -5.53 -1.64
C GLN A 229 1.87 -6.38 -1.58
N TYR A 230 1.72 -7.71 -1.69
CA TYR A 230 2.84 -8.64 -1.74
C TYR A 230 3.71 -8.41 -2.99
N SER A 231 3.11 -8.18 -4.16
CA SER A 231 3.86 -7.93 -5.40
C SER A 231 4.57 -6.57 -5.45
N ILE A 232 4.15 -5.61 -4.62
CA ILE A 232 4.81 -4.29 -4.49
C ILE A 232 5.97 -4.32 -3.48
N ALA A 233 5.81 -5.10 -2.40
CA ALA A 233 6.79 -5.19 -1.31
C ALA A 233 8.01 -6.03 -1.70
#